data_AF-A0A1Q7RQA2-F1
#
_entry.id   AF-A0A1Q7RQA2-F1
#
_cell.length_a   1.000
_cell.length_b   1.000
_cell.length_c   1.000
_cell.angle_alpha   90.00
_cell.angle_beta   90.00
_cell.angle_gamma   90.00
#
_symmetry.space_group_name_H-M   'P 1'
#
loop_
_entity.id
_entity.type
_entity.pdbx_description
1 polymer ?
#
loop_
_entity_poly.entity_id
_entity_poly.type
_entity_poly.pdbx_seq_one_letter_code
_entity_poly.pdbx_strand_id
1 'polypeptide(L)'
;MRTWIDRARAPLLAAFVALSALVPVQAMTVEEAYREMQHRHATLDPTSRGFSREEAAYLSRLFELVDLAIVEKMQAWTWFQSEGRRGKSVQEYRDRVDSLIAILDGLPAPERLREVQRLLVDAIRDQRAYFETWNQALSVGAAGKDNRDVYRSRGTYLKSSSRKLHQVYGQLMTLFPDAGQQNFDAFYDHLCVLDLL
;
A
#
# COMPACT_ATOMS: atom_id res chain seq x y z
N MET A 1 -50.41 32.22 -56.24
CA MET A 1 -49.02 31.72 -56.08
C MET A 1 -48.35 32.54 -55.01
N ARG A 2 -47.91 31.88 -53.93
CA ARG A 2 -47.56 32.45 -52.62
C ARG A 2 -46.09 32.82 -52.55
N THR A 3 -45.78 34.07 -52.23
CA THR A 3 -44.46 34.55 -51.77
C THR A 3 -44.36 34.34 -50.26
N TRP A 4 -43.36 33.57 -49.79
CA TRP A 4 -43.11 33.38 -48.35
C TRP A 4 -41.63 33.66 -48.02
N ILE A 5 -41.45 34.78 -47.32
CA ILE A 5 -40.72 34.94 -46.05
C ILE A 5 -39.22 34.57 -46.02
N ASP A 6 -38.41 35.62 -46.08
CA ASP A 6 -37.11 35.73 -45.40
C ASP A 6 -37.24 35.41 -43.90
N ARG A 7 -36.43 34.47 -43.43
CA ARG A 7 -36.10 34.31 -42.00
C ARG A 7 -34.61 34.09 -41.84
N ALA A 8 -33.90 35.19 -41.62
CA ALA A 8 -32.61 35.17 -40.94
C ALA A 8 -32.81 34.59 -39.53
N ARG A 9 -32.21 33.43 -39.26
CA ARG A 9 -32.01 32.90 -37.91
C ARG A 9 -30.55 32.51 -37.78
N ALA A 10 -29.77 33.40 -37.17
CA ALA A 10 -28.42 33.12 -36.74
C ALA A 10 -28.44 32.00 -35.67
N PRO A 11 -27.52 31.03 -35.72
CA PRO A 11 -27.46 29.95 -34.75
C PRO A 11 -26.82 30.45 -33.44
N LEU A 12 -27.59 30.46 -32.35
CA LEU A 12 -27.04 30.47 -31.00
C LEU A 12 -26.40 29.11 -30.73
N LEU A 13 -25.11 28.99 -31.04
CA LEU A 13 -24.26 27.91 -30.53
C LEU A 13 -24.08 28.14 -29.03
N ALA A 14 -24.95 27.54 -28.23
CA ALA A 14 -24.72 27.36 -26.80
C ALA A 14 -23.60 26.32 -26.64
N ALA A 15 -22.37 26.80 -26.50
CA ALA A 15 -21.24 25.97 -26.10
C ALA A 15 -21.46 25.51 -24.65
N PHE A 16 -21.91 24.27 -24.47
CA PHE A 16 -21.78 23.55 -23.21
C PHE A 16 -20.30 23.27 -22.99
N VAL A 17 -19.59 24.19 -22.33
CA VAL A 17 -18.30 23.88 -21.72
C VAL A 17 -18.62 23.03 -20.49
N ALA A 18 -18.59 21.71 -20.66
CA ALA A 18 -18.53 20.80 -19.53
C ALA A 18 -17.20 21.08 -18.81
N LEU A 19 -17.24 21.85 -17.73
CA LEU A 19 -16.16 21.88 -16.75
C LEU A 19 -16.11 20.48 -16.13
N SER A 20 -15.31 19.60 -16.74
CA SER A 20 -14.85 18.39 -16.06
C SER A 20 -14.02 18.87 -14.88
N ALA A 21 -14.62 18.86 -13.70
CA ALA A 21 -13.87 19.00 -12.46
C ALA A 21 -12.83 17.89 -12.45
N LEU A 22 -11.58 18.25 -12.73
CA LEU A 22 -10.40 17.50 -12.34
C LEU A 22 -10.44 17.43 -10.82
N VAL A 23 -11.17 16.47 -10.27
CA VAL A 23 -11.01 16.11 -8.87
C VAL A 23 -9.58 15.58 -8.80
N PRO A 24 -8.66 16.27 -8.10
CA PRO A 24 -7.35 15.68 -7.88
C PRO A 24 -7.61 14.36 -7.18
N VAL A 25 -7.09 13.25 -7.73
CA VAL A 25 -7.02 11.98 -7.02
C VAL A 25 -6.23 12.27 -5.75
N GLN A 26 -6.94 12.50 -4.65
CA GLN A 26 -6.29 12.71 -3.37
C GLN A 26 -5.52 11.43 -3.07
N ALA A 27 -4.25 11.58 -2.71
CA ALA A 27 -3.43 10.47 -2.29
C ALA A 27 -4.10 9.85 -1.05
N MET A 28 -4.34 8.54 -1.11
CA MET A 28 -4.92 7.77 -0.01
C MET A 28 -4.20 8.06 1.29
N THR A 29 -4.96 8.37 2.34
CA THR A 29 -4.46 8.56 3.70
C THR A 29 -4.26 7.22 4.42
N VAL A 30 -3.51 7.21 5.51
CA VAL A 30 -3.33 6.02 6.36
C VAL A 30 -4.68 5.51 6.87
N GLU A 31 -5.51 6.40 7.41
CA GLU A 31 -6.85 6.04 7.90
C GLU A 31 -7.76 5.44 6.82
N GLU A 32 -7.68 5.92 5.58
CA GLU A 32 -8.41 5.33 4.46
C GLU A 32 -7.90 3.94 4.14
N ALA A 33 -6.57 3.74 4.10
CA ALA A 33 -5.97 2.43 3.83
C ALA A 33 -6.36 1.37 4.88
N TYR A 34 -6.34 1.72 6.16
CA TYR A 34 -6.80 0.82 7.24
C TYR A 34 -8.29 0.52 7.15
N ARG A 35 -9.12 1.52 6.82
CA ARG A 35 -10.57 1.36 6.68
C ARG A 35 -10.94 0.46 5.51
N GLU A 36 -10.22 0.54 4.40
CA GLU A 36 -10.43 -0.35 3.24
C GLU A 36 -10.22 -1.83 3.60
N MET A 37 -9.30 -2.11 4.52
CA MET A 37 -9.03 -3.46 5.04
C MET A 37 -9.91 -3.84 6.25
N GLN A 38 -10.84 -2.97 6.67
CA GLN A 38 -11.70 -3.16 7.85
C GLN A 38 -10.94 -3.30 9.18
N HIS A 39 -9.75 -2.70 9.27
CA HIS A 39 -8.96 -2.66 10.49
C HIS A 39 -9.09 -1.31 11.21
N ARG A 40 -8.71 -1.31 12.50
CA ARG A 40 -8.47 -0.09 13.25
C ARG A 40 -7.01 0.29 13.09
N HIS A 41 -6.73 1.59 13.13
CA HIS A 41 -5.35 2.07 13.21
C HIS A 41 -4.96 2.22 14.69
N ALA A 42 -4.59 1.10 15.31
CA ALA A 42 -4.09 1.10 16.68
C ALA A 42 -2.68 1.70 16.74
N THR A 43 -2.49 2.69 17.60
CA THR A 43 -1.21 3.40 17.75
C THR A 43 -0.40 2.84 18.91
N LEU A 44 0.92 2.75 18.69
CA LEU A 44 1.88 2.37 19.73
C LEU A 44 1.81 3.37 20.89
N ASP A 45 1.70 2.86 22.13
CA ASP A 45 1.97 3.62 23.34
C ASP A 45 3.46 3.54 23.70
N PRO A 46 4.25 4.60 23.44
CA PRO A 46 5.69 4.61 23.70
C PRO A 46 6.02 4.71 25.20
N THR A 47 5.03 4.94 26.07
CA THR A 47 5.21 5.06 27.52
C THR A 47 4.99 3.74 28.26
N SER A 48 4.62 2.68 27.54
CA SER A 48 4.46 1.35 28.12
C SER A 48 5.76 0.85 28.75
N ARG A 49 5.61 0.11 29.86
CA ARG A 49 6.73 -0.48 30.61
C ARG A 49 7.47 -1.58 29.85
N GLY A 50 6.92 -2.07 28.73
CA GLY A 50 7.50 -3.13 27.93
C GLY A 50 8.70 -2.69 27.08
N PHE A 51 9.00 -1.39 26.97
CA PHE A 51 10.05 -0.87 26.11
C PHE A 51 11.07 -0.04 26.89
N SER A 52 12.32 -0.07 26.45
CA SER A 52 13.24 1.04 26.68
C SER A 52 12.83 2.25 25.84
N ARG A 53 13.30 3.44 26.22
CA ARG A 53 13.05 4.68 25.46
C ARG A 53 13.55 4.61 24.02
N GLU A 54 14.68 3.92 23.80
CA GLU A 54 15.26 3.72 22.47
C GLU A 54 14.39 2.80 21.62
N GLU A 55 13.95 1.66 22.16
CA GLU A 55 13.06 0.73 21.46
C GLU A 55 11.70 1.36 21.14
N ALA A 56 11.12 2.13 22.07
CA ALA A 56 9.87 2.83 21.83
C ALA A 56 9.99 3.84 20.68
N ALA A 57 11.04 4.68 20.69
CA ALA A 57 11.28 5.64 19.62
C ALA A 57 11.52 4.96 18.27
N TYR A 58 12.28 3.87 18.26
CA TYR A 58 12.51 3.07 17.07
C TYR A 58 11.21 2.44 16.53
N LEU A 59 10.42 1.79 17.39
CA LEU A 59 9.17 1.13 16.98
C LEU A 59 8.12 2.12 16.49
N SER A 60 8.00 3.29 17.13
CA SER A 60 7.14 4.38 16.63
C SER A 60 7.55 4.75 15.21
N ARG A 61 8.85 4.98 14.99
CA ARG A 61 9.35 5.36 13.65
C ARG A 61 9.19 4.24 12.63
N LEU A 62 9.41 2.99 13.03
CA LEU A 62 9.22 1.82 12.19
C LEU A 62 7.77 1.73 11.72
N PHE A 63 6.80 1.87 12.63
CA PHE A 63 5.38 1.75 12.31
C PHE A 63 4.85 2.92 11.47
N GLU A 64 5.34 4.15 11.68
CA GLU A 64 5.07 5.26 10.75
C GLU A 64 5.50 4.94 9.31
N LEU A 65 6.63 4.25 9.13
CA LEU A 65 7.11 3.84 7.80
C LEU A 65 6.31 2.65 7.24
N VAL A 66 5.82 1.77 8.12
CA VAL A 66 4.89 0.68 7.74
C VAL A 66 3.57 1.25 7.26
N ASP A 67 3.02 2.28 7.89
CA ASP A 67 1.80 2.95 7.44
C ASP A 67 1.94 3.50 6.02
N LEU A 68 3.11 4.08 5.70
CA LEU A 68 3.42 4.50 4.34
C LEU A 68 3.48 3.30 3.37
N ALA A 69 4.08 2.19 3.78
CA ALA A 69 4.11 0.97 2.96
C ALA A 69 2.69 0.39 2.73
N ILE A 70 1.82 0.44 3.74
CA ILE A 70 0.40 0.07 3.64
C ILE A 70 -0.31 0.94 2.60
N VAL A 71 -0.14 2.26 2.68
CA VAL A 71 -0.74 3.22 1.74
C VAL A 71 -0.28 2.96 0.30
N GLU A 72 1.00 2.66 0.08
CA GLU A 72 1.50 2.32 -1.26
C GLU A 72 0.99 0.95 -1.74
N LYS A 73 0.92 -0.05 -0.85
CA LYS A 73 0.31 -1.38 -1.14
C LYS A 73 -1.14 -1.23 -1.61
N MET A 74 -1.94 -0.45 -0.89
CA MET A 74 -3.37 -0.28 -1.20
C MET A 74 -3.58 0.50 -2.51
N GLN A 75 -2.71 1.46 -2.81
CA GLN A 75 -2.74 2.16 -4.09
C GLN A 75 -2.39 1.24 -5.27
N ALA A 76 -1.37 0.38 -5.12
CA ALA A 76 -1.03 -0.62 -6.12
C ALA A 76 -2.16 -1.65 -6.29
N TRP A 77 -2.72 -2.14 -5.19
CA TRP A 77 -3.85 -3.06 -5.21
C TRP A 77 -5.04 -2.48 -5.96
N THR A 78 -5.41 -1.24 -5.67
CA THR A 78 -6.47 -0.50 -6.38
C THR A 78 -6.16 -0.35 -7.88
N TRP A 79 -4.91 -0.09 -8.24
CA TRP A 79 -4.47 -0.04 -9.64
C TRP A 79 -4.70 -1.34 -10.37
N PHE A 80 -4.24 -2.45 -9.81
CA PHE A 80 -4.41 -3.76 -10.44
C PHE A 80 -5.88 -4.20 -10.51
N GLN A 81 -6.66 -3.99 -9.44
CA GLN A 81 -8.08 -4.34 -9.44
C GLN A 81 -8.90 -3.50 -10.42
N SER A 82 -8.49 -2.27 -10.67
CA SER A 82 -9.18 -1.36 -11.58
C SER A 82 -8.65 -1.43 -13.02
N GLU A 83 -7.71 -2.33 -13.32
CA GLU A 83 -7.03 -2.44 -14.62
C GLU A 83 -6.39 -1.10 -15.05
N GLY A 84 -5.81 -0.38 -14.09
CA GLY A 84 -5.14 0.91 -14.31
C GLY A 84 -6.05 2.13 -14.38
N ARG A 85 -7.32 2.02 -13.96
CA ARG A 85 -8.26 3.15 -13.95
C ARG A 85 -8.21 3.99 -12.66
N ARG A 86 -7.71 3.44 -11.55
CA ARG A 86 -7.67 4.07 -10.22
C ARG A 86 -6.37 3.74 -9.51
N GLY A 87 -5.95 4.54 -8.53
CA GLY A 87 -4.70 4.31 -7.80
C GLY A 87 -3.46 4.80 -8.55
N LYS A 88 -2.27 4.45 -8.04
CA LYS A 88 -0.98 4.82 -8.64
C LYS A 88 -0.50 3.77 -9.62
N SER A 89 0.22 4.22 -10.64
CA SER A 89 0.85 3.30 -11.58
C SER A 89 1.86 2.38 -10.88
N VAL A 90 2.13 1.21 -11.48
CA VAL A 90 3.13 0.26 -10.98
C VAL A 90 4.52 0.90 -10.88
N GLN A 91 4.86 1.79 -11.81
CA GLN A 91 6.12 2.53 -11.78
C GLN A 91 6.22 3.45 -10.56
N GLU A 92 5.18 4.25 -10.29
CA GLU A 92 5.16 5.13 -9.12
C GLU A 92 5.19 4.35 -7.81
N TYR A 93 4.46 3.23 -7.74
CA TYR A 93 4.51 2.30 -6.61
C TYR A 93 5.94 1.80 -6.39
N ARG A 94 6.61 1.34 -7.45
CA ARG A 94 7.98 0.82 -7.38
C ARG A 94 8.95 1.86 -6.82
N ASP A 95 8.93 3.08 -7.37
CA ASP A 95 9.86 4.13 -6.98
C ASP A 95 9.66 4.56 -5.51
N ARG A 96 8.40 4.61 -5.06
CA ARG A 96 8.05 4.95 -3.68
C ARG A 96 8.42 3.84 -2.71
N VAL A 97 8.14 2.59 -3.06
CA VAL A 97 8.50 1.44 -2.22
C VAL A 97 10.00 1.22 -2.17
N ASP A 98 10.74 1.43 -3.27
CA ASP A 98 12.20 1.36 -3.27
C ASP A 98 12.80 2.43 -2.34
N SER A 99 12.24 3.64 -2.35
CA SER A 99 12.62 4.71 -1.43
C SER A 99 12.31 4.34 0.03
N LEU A 100 11.13 3.77 0.30
CA LEU A 100 10.75 3.31 1.65
C LEU A 100 11.64 2.18 2.14
N ILE A 101 11.95 1.20 1.29
CA ILE A 101 12.88 0.10 1.61
C ILE A 101 14.25 0.66 1.97
N ALA A 102 14.78 1.62 1.21
CA ALA A 102 16.08 2.22 1.51
C ALA A 102 16.08 2.97 2.86
N ILE A 103 15.00 3.70 3.19
CA ILE A 103 14.84 4.37 4.49
C ILE A 103 14.76 3.33 5.60
N LEU A 104 13.97 2.26 5.41
CA LEU A 104 13.81 1.19 6.38
C LEU A 104 15.13 0.46 6.62
N ASP A 105 15.89 0.11 5.58
CA ASP A 105 17.21 -0.54 5.72
C ASP A 105 18.21 0.35 6.48
N GLY A 106 18.12 1.67 6.29
CA GLY A 106 18.97 2.65 6.96
C GLY A 106 18.54 3.04 8.38
N LEU A 107 17.37 2.58 8.84
CA LEU A 107 16.87 2.91 10.17
C LEU A 107 17.74 2.21 11.24
N PRO A 108 18.30 2.94 12.23
CA PRO A 108 19.22 2.35 13.20
C PRO A 108 18.45 1.49 14.22
N ALA A 109 18.31 0.21 13.94
CA ALA A 109 17.62 -0.70 14.85
C ALA A 109 18.47 -1.07 16.08
N PRO A 110 17.85 -1.02 17.28
CA PRO A 110 18.41 -1.67 18.47
C PRO A 110 18.73 -3.13 18.16
N GLU A 111 19.80 -3.67 18.75
CA GLU A 111 20.35 -5.00 18.41
C GLU A 111 19.28 -6.09 18.33
N ARG A 112 18.40 -6.15 19.33
CA ARG A 112 17.35 -7.18 19.41
C ARG A 112 16.19 -7.01 18.40
N LEU A 113 16.09 -5.84 17.75
CA LEU A 113 15.08 -5.53 16.73
C LEU A 113 15.60 -5.62 15.30
N ARG A 114 16.89 -5.90 15.10
CA ARG A 114 17.48 -6.04 13.76
C ARG A 114 16.83 -7.14 12.94
N GLU A 115 16.54 -8.28 13.56
CA GLU A 115 15.89 -9.39 12.85
C GLU A 115 14.42 -9.06 12.51
N VAL A 116 13.71 -8.37 13.41
CA VAL A 116 12.36 -7.82 13.16
C VAL A 116 12.39 -6.89 11.94
N GLN A 117 13.33 -5.94 11.92
CA GLN A 117 13.52 -5.02 10.80
C GLN A 117 13.79 -5.77 9.50
N ARG A 118 14.76 -6.69 9.51
CA ARG A 118 15.16 -7.46 8.34
C ARG A 118 13.98 -8.23 7.75
N LEU A 119 13.23 -8.95 8.58
CA LEU A 119 12.06 -9.73 8.16
C LEU A 119 10.95 -8.83 7.60
N LEU A 120 10.69 -7.68 8.24
CA LEU A 120 9.70 -6.72 7.78
C LEU A 120 10.07 -6.14 6.41
N VAL A 121 11.31 -5.70 6.22
CA VAL A 121 11.79 -5.18 4.94
C VAL A 121 11.76 -6.28 3.87
N ASP A 122 12.16 -7.50 4.21
CA ASP A 122 12.07 -8.64 3.31
C ASP A 122 10.63 -9.02 2.95
N ALA A 123 9.65 -8.73 3.81
CA ALA A 123 8.24 -8.89 3.48
C ALA A 123 7.79 -7.82 2.46
N ILE A 124 8.16 -6.56 2.67
CA ILE A 124 7.85 -5.46 1.74
C ILE A 124 8.50 -5.69 0.37
N ARG A 125 9.73 -6.22 0.33
CA ARG A 125 10.40 -6.66 -0.92
C ARG A 125 9.61 -7.75 -1.64
N ASP A 126 9.08 -8.73 -0.91
CA ASP A 126 8.23 -9.78 -1.49
C ASP A 126 6.92 -9.17 -2.04
N GLN A 127 6.30 -8.21 -1.36
CA GLN A 127 5.11 -7.53 -1.86
C GLN A 127 5.39 -6.74 -3.14
N ARG A 128 6.54 -6.06 -3.20
CA ARG A 128 6.99 -5.41 -4.44
C ARG A 128 7.11 -6.43 -5.58
N ALA A 129 7.78 -7.55 -5.32
CA ALA A 129 7.92 -8.63 -6.31
C ALA A 129 6.55 -9.22 -6.72
N TYR A 130 5.61 -9.37 -5.79
CA TYR A 130 4.24 -9.79 -6.07
C TYR A 130 3.56 -8.87 -7.08
N PHE A 131 3.58 -7.56 -6.88
CA PHE A 131 2.96 -6.61 -7.81
C PHE A 131 3.66 -6.57 -9.15
N GLU A 132 4.99 -6.71 -9.19
CA GLU A 132 5.71 -6.76 -10.46
C GLU A 132 5.40 -8.02 -11.28
N THR A 133 5.26 -9.18 -10.62
CA THR A 133 4.78 -10.38 -11.32
C THR A 133 3.35 -10.22 -11.82
N TRP A 134 2.48 -9.49 -11.10
CA TRP A 134 1.14 -9.17 -11.60
C TRP A 134 1.21 -8.29 -12.86
N ASN A 135 2.02 -7.23 -12.85
CA ASN A 135 2.23 -6.37 -14.01
C ASN A 135 2.77 -7.13 -15.22
N GLN A 136 3.73 -8.02 -15.00
CA GLN A 136 4.28 -8.89 -16.03
C GLN A 136 3.21 -9.84 -16.59
N ALA A 137 2.38 -10.44 -15.73
CA ALA A 137 1.32 -11.35 -16.16
C ALA A 137 0.30 -10.65 -17.06
N LEU A 138 -0.09 -9.40 -16.72
CA LEU A 138 -0.96 -8.57 -17.55
C LEU A 138 -0.31 -8.25 -18.90
N SER A 139 0.96 -7.86 -18.91
CA SER A 139 1.71 -7.53 -20.13
C SER A 139 1.85 -8.73 -21.07
N VAL A 140 2.18 -9.91 -20.53
CA VAL A 140 2.27 -11.17 -21.29
C VAL A 140 0.90 -11.56 -21.86
N GLY A 141 -0.16 -11.43 -21.06
CA GLY A 141 -1.53 -11.73 -21.49
C GLY A 141 -2.01 -10.78 -22.59
N ALA A 142 -1.72 -9.48 -22.48
CA ALA A 142 -2.04 -8.48 -23.50
C ALA A 142 -1.32 -8.74 -24.83
N ALA A 143 -0.13 -9.36 -24.80
CA ALA A 143 0.59 -9.82 -25.97
C ALA A 143 0.08 -11.16 -26.55
N GLY A 144 -1.01 -11.72 -26.01
CA GLY A 144 -1.60 -12.99 -26.46
C GLY A 144 -0.79 -14.23 -26.09
N LYS A 145 0.12 -14.14 -25.12
CA LYS A 145 1.00 -15.22 -24.68
C LYS A 145 0.48 -15.90 -23.42
N ASP A 146 0.83 -17.17 -23.23
CA ASP A 146 0.54 -17.90 -21.99
C ASP A 146 1.31 -17.27 -20.81
N ASN A 147 0.59 -16.94 -19.73
CA ASN A 147 1.12 -16.30 -18.53
C ASN A 147 0.93 -17.14 -17.25
N ARG A 148 0.57 -18.43 -17.38
CA ARG A 148 0.31 -19.32 -16.22
C ARG A 148 1.48 -19.40 -15.26
N ASP A 149 2.72 -19.46 -15.74
CA ASP A 149 3.90 -19.56 -14.88
C ASP A 149 4.16 -18.26 -14.09
N VAL A 150 3.94 -17.11 -14.73
CA VAL A 150 4.01 -15.81 -14.04
C VAL A 150 2.96 -15.73 -12.94
N TYR A 151 1.72 -16.14 -13.24
CA TYR A 151 0.64 -16.22 -12.24
C TYR A 151 0.97 -17.15 -11.07
N ARG A 152 1.59 -18.31 -11.32
CA ARG A 152 2.01 -19.23 -10.24
C ARG A 152 3.08 -18.61 -9.36
N SER A 153 4.09 -17.97 -9.97
CA SER A 153 5.21 -17.36 -9.22
C SER A 153 4.74 -16.24 -8.27
N ARG A 154 3.69 -15.51 -8.64
CA ARG A 154 3.05 -14.50 -7.79
C ARG A 154 2.60 -15.05 -6.44
N GLY A 155 2.05 -16.26 -6.42
CA GLY A 155 1.60 -16.92 -5.18
C GLY A 155 2.75 -17.24 -4.21
N THR A 156 3.97 -17.41 -4.72
CA THR A 156 5.17 -17.64 -3.89
C THR A 156 5.53 -16.41 -3.07
N TYR A 157 5.55 -15.24 -3.70
CA TYR A 157 5.86 -13.97 -3.02
C TYR A 157 4.80 -13.60 -1.99
N LEU A 158 3.53 -13.80 -2.31
CA LEU A 158 2.42 -13.58 -1.39
C LEU A 158 2.55 -14.44 -0.11
N LYS A 159 2.77 -15.75 -0.26
CA LYS A 159 2.97 -16.66 0.89
C LYS A 159 4.23 -16.33 1.68
N SER A 160 5.31 -15.95 0.98
CA SER A 160 6.57 -15.61 1.62
C SER A 160 6.47 -14.32 2.43
N SER A 161 5.85 -13.27 1.89
CA SER A 161 5.54 -12.03 2.60
C SER A 161 4.75 -12.31 3.88
N SER A 162 3.60 -12.98 3.77
CA SER A 162 2.74 -13.28 4.92
C SER A 162 3.47 -14.06 6.01
N ARG A 163 4.24 -15.09 5.63
CA ARG A 163 5.04 -15.86 6.59
C ARG A 163 6.03 -14.98 7.35
N LYS A 164 6.71 -14.04 6.68
CA LYS A 164 7.65 -13.12 7.33
C LYS A 164 6.93 -12.16 8.28
N LEU A 165 5.76 -11.64 7.90
CA LEU A 165 4.96 -10.77 8.77
C LEU A 165 4.48 -11.50 10.03
N HIS A 166 4.05 -12.76 9.90
CA HIS A 166 3.74 -13.61 11.06
C HIS A 166 4.97 -13.86 11.95
N GLN A 167 6.15 -14.05 11.36
CA GLN A 167 7.40 -14.17 12.12
C GLN A 167 7.75 -12.87 12.85
N VAL A 168 7.55 -11.71 12.22
CA VAL A 168 7.72 -10.40 12.86
C VAL A 168 6.80 -10.27 14.06
N TYR A 169 5.50 -10.60 13.91
CA TYR A 169 4.55 -10.55 15.01
C TYR A 169 4.98 -11.46 16.17
N GLY A 170 5.34 -12.72 15.88
CA GLY A 170 5.81 -13.66 16.90
C GLY A 170 7.07 -13.17 17.63
N GLN A 171 7.99 -12.52 16.92
CA GLN A 171 9.18 -11.92 17.54
C GLN A 171 8.83 -10.74 18.44
N LEU A 172 7.96 -9.82 17.98
CA LEU A 172 7.53 -8.69 18.80
C LEU A 172 6.85 -9.15 20.10
N MET A 173 5.98 -10.16 20.03
CA MET A 173 5.34 -10.75 21.21
C MET A 173 6.33 -11.42 22.17
N THR A 174 7.43 -11.98 21.64
CA THR A 174 8.49 -12.61 22.45
C THR A 174 9.40 -11.58 23.10
N LEU A 175 9.74 -10.52 22.36
CA LEU A 175 10.64 -9.47 22.82
C LEU A 175 9.98 -8.54 23.85
N PHE A 176 8.66 -8.33 23.74
CA PHE A 176 7.93 -7.38 24.56
C PHE A 176 6.71 -8.01 25.25
N PRO A 177 6.90 -9.03 26.10
CA PRO A 177 5.78 -9.72 26.74
C PRO A 177 4.94 -8.81 27.67
N ASP A 178 5.52 -7.70 28.13
CA ASP A 178 4.89 -6.75 29.05
C ASP A 178 4.47 -5.43 28.36
N ALA A 179 4.39 -5.40 27.02
CA ALA A 179 4.02 -4.19 26.26
C ALA A 179 2.58 -3.71 26.51
N GLY A 180 1.71 -4.59 27.00
CA GLY A 180 0.30 -4.31 27.25
C GLY A 180 -0.58 -4.41 26.00
N GLN A 181 -1.88 -4.54 26.21
CA GLN A 181 -2.85 -4.87 25.14
C GLN A 181 -2.84 -3.86 23.98
N GLN A 182 -2.79 -2.56 24.27
CA GLN A 182 -2.77 -1.53 23.23
C GLN A 182 -1.61 -1.71 22.24
N ASN A 183 -0.42 -2.07 22.72
CA ASN A 183 0.73 -2.28 21.85
C ASN A 183 0.65 -3.60 21.09
N PHE A 184 0.06 -4.64 21.68
CA PHE A 184 -0.24 -5.87 20.96
C PHE A 184 -1.24 -5.63 19.83
N ASP A 185 -2.27 -4.82 20.07
CA ASP A 185 -3.22 -4.40 19.04
C ASP A 185 -2.50 -3.62 17.94
N ALA A 186 -1.62 -2.68 18.30
CA ALA A 186 -0.81 -1.94 17.32
C ALA A 186 0.09 -2.86 16.49
N PHE A 187 0.79 -3.81 17.11
CA PHE A 187 1.62 -4.78 16.38
C PHE A 187 0.79 -5.61 15.42
N TYR A 188 -0.36 -6.09 15.87
CA TYR A 188 -1.27 -6.89 15.06
C TYR A 188 -1.83 -6.09 13.89
N ASP A 189 -2.40 -4.91 14.13
CA ASP A 189 -3.06 -4.11 13.11
C ASP A 189 -2.10 -3.69 12.00
N HIS A 190 -0.90 -3.19 12.32
CA HIS A 190 0.08 -2.83 11.30
C HIS A 190 0.49 -4.03 10.43
N LEU A 191 0.77 -5.18 11.05
CA LEU A 191 1.26 -6.35 10.33
C LEU A 191 0.15 -7.04 9.54
N CYS A 192 -1.07 -7.09 10.07
CA CYS A 192 -2.22 -7.68 9.39
C CYS A 192 -2.66 -6.82 8.22
N VAL A 193 -2.74 -5.49 8.39
CA VAL A 193 -3.07 -4.58 7.29
C VAL A 193 -1.96 -4.54 6.26
N LEU A 194 -0.70 -4.72 6.63
CA LEU A 194 0.38 -4.86 5.66
C LEU A 194 0.31 -6.19 4.90
N ASP A 195 -0.23 -7.26 5.48
CA ASP A 195 -0.33 -8.57 4.82
C ASP A 195 -1.19 -8.51 3.54
N LEU A 196 -0.89 -9.42 2.59
CA LEU A 196 -1.62 -9.59 1.34
C LEU A 196 -2.67 -10.72 1.41
N LEU A 197 -2.78 -11.39 2.56
CA LEU A 197 -3.65 -12.54 2.82
C LEU A 197 -4.81 -12.22 3.75
#